data_AF-A0AAV7SSK8-F1
#
_entry.id   AF-A0AAV7SSK8-F1
#
_cell.length_a   1.000
_cell.length_b   1.000
_cell.length_c   1.000
_cell.angle_alpha   90.00
_cell.angle_beta   90.00
_cell.angle_gamma   90.00
#
_symmetry.space_group_name_H-M   'P 1'
#
loop_
_entity.id
_entity.type
_entity.pdbx_description
1 polymer ?
#
loop_
_entity_poly.entity_id
_entity_poly.type
_entity_poly.pdbx_seq_one_letter_code
_entity_poly.pdbx_strand_id
1 'polypeptide(L)'
;MTVHVYNPHGNIQDLTTFLRHHCTVTREPSCNLDIDGIWDGKWTVMVKLKEDPAAPDRIHHPPSSFSLGLDPGYLYYRRQPKLCNKCSKPGHTAKDCTV
;
A
#
# COMPACT_ATOMS: atom_id res chain seq x y z
N MET A 1 0.63 -0.19 8.74
CA MET A 1 0.61 -0.65 7.33
C MET A 1 2.03 -0.55 6.82
N THR A 2 2.46 -1.49 6.00
CA THR A 2 3.80 -1.49 5.42
C THR A 2 3.69 -1.24 3.93
N VAL A 3 4.51 -0.32 3.44
CA VAL A 3 4.56 0.06 2.04
C VAL A 3 5.96 -0.23 1.53
N HIS A 4 6.05 -0.95 0.41
CA HIS A 4 7.29 -1.23 -0.27
C HIS A 4 7.37 -0.38 -1.53
N VAL A 5 8.46 0.36 -1.66
CA VAL A 5 8.75 1.21 -2.82
C VAL A 5 10.18 0.89 -3.25
N TYR A 6 10.41 0.62 -4.53
CA TYR A 6 11.75 0.24 -5.00
C TYR A 6 12.73 1.42 -5.04
N ASN A 7 12.23 2.65 -5.03
CA ASN A 7 13.04 3.86 -5.06
C ASN A 7 13.20 4.46 -3.64
N PRO A 8 14.41 4.43 -3.03
CA PRO A 8 14.70 5.07 -1.74
C PRO A 8 14.55 6.58 -1.73
N HIS A 9 14.81 7.20 -2.88
CA HIS A 9 14.67 8.63 -3.08
C HIS A 9 13.25 8.99 -3.55
N GLY A 10 12.36 7.98 -3.63
CA GLY A 10 10.96 8.16 -3.96
C GLY A 10 10.35 9.21 -3.06
N ASN A 11 9.60 10.13 -3.68
CA ASN A 11 9.05 11.28 -3.00
C ASN A 11 8.05 10.83 -1.91
N ILE A 12 8.49 10.89 -0.65
CA ILE A 12 7.66 10.59 0.52
C ILE A 12 6.37 11.42 0.53
N GLN A 13 6.36 12.60 -0.10
CA GLN A 13 5.16 13.43 -0.24
C GLN A 13 4.15 12.80 -1.20
N ASP A 14 4.60 12.19 -2.30
CA ASP A 14 3.72 11.50 -3.25
C ASP A 14 3.12 10.26 -2.60
N LEU A 15 3.94 9.49 -1.86
CA LEU A 15 3.45 8.38 -1.05
C LEU A 15 2.40 8.85 -0.05
N THR A 16 2.69 9.92 0.69
CA THR A 16 1.77 10.45 1.70
C THR A 16 0.48 10.98 1.07
N THR A 17 0.56 11.62 -0.09
CA THR A 17 -0.58 12.15 -0.85
C THR A 17 -1.46 11.02 -1.39
N PHE A 18 -0.84 9.97 -1.94
CA PHE A 18 -1.52 8.75 -2.35
C PHE A 18 -2.24 8.09 -1.16
N LEU A 19 -1.56 7.93 -0.03
CA LEU A 19 -2.16 7.35 1.17
C LEU A 19 -3.31 8.19 1.72
N ARG A 20 -3.23 9.52 1.67
CA ARG A 20 -4.31 10.43 2.10
C ARG A 20 -5.57 10.35 1.23
N HIS A 21 -5.45 9.98 -0.04
CA HIS A 21 -6.62 9.76 -0.90
C HIS A 21 -7.46 8.58 -0.40
N HIS A 22 -6.82 7.46 -0.05
CA HIS A 22 -7.52 6.25 0.36
C HIS A 22 -7.77 6.16 1.88
N CYS A 23 -6.87 6.71 2.70
CA CYS A 23 -6.83 6.51 4.16
C CYS A 23 -6.60 7.83 4.90
N THR A 24 -6.79 7.84 6.22
CA THR A 24 -6.32 8.93 7.08
C THR A 24 -4.96 8.56 7.65
N VAL A 25 -3.91 9.28 7.27
CA VAL A 25 -2.55 9.07 7.80
C VAL A 25 -2.46 9.66 9.21
N THR A 26 -2.20 8.82 10.21
CA THR A 26 -2.09 9.24 11.63
C THR A 26 -0.65 9.50 12.03
N ARG A 27 0.30 8.72 11.50
CA ARG A 27 1.74 8.94 11.66
C ARG A 27 2.42 8.97 10.29
N GLU A 28 3.33 9.90 10.11
CA GLU A 28 4.12 10.02 8.88
C GLU A 28 4.93 8.75 8.60
N PRO A 29 5.26 8.48 7.32
CA PRO A 29 6.04 7.30 6.95
C PRO A 29 7.44 7.37 7.58
N SER A 30 7.80 6.34 8.34
CA SER A 30 9.16 6.17 8.86
C SER A 30 9.87 5.09 8.05
N CYS A 31 11.09 5.38 7.57
CA CYS A 31 11.94 4.37 6.97
C CYS A 31 12.38 3.38 8.06
N ASN A 32 12.35 2.09 7.73
CA ASN A 32 12.93 1.07 8.59
C ASN A 32 14.38 0.87 8.16
N LEU A 33 15.31 1.16 9.06
CA LEU A 33 16.72 0.86 8.86
C LEU A 33 17.05 -0.44 9.59
N ASP A 34 17.84 -1.30 8.95
CA ASP A 34 18.44 -2.47 9.61
C ASP A 34 19.56 -2.01 10.58
N ILE A 35 20.15 -2.95 11.31
CA ILE A 35 21.23 -2.72 12.29
C ILE A 35 22.44 -2.00 11.67
N ASP A 36 22.68 -2.22 10.38
CA ASP A 36 23.76 -1.59 9.61
C ASP A 36 23.39 -0.20 9.05
N GLY A 37 22.20 0.33 9.37
CA GLY A 37 21.72 1.62 8.84
C GLY A 37 21.28 1.58 7.38
N ILE A 38 21.17 0.38 6.79
CA ILE A 38 20.70 0.18 5.41
C ILE A 38 19.17 0.15 5.40
N TRP A 39 18.59 0.88 4.45
CA TRP A 39 17.15 0.89 4.24
C TRP A 39 16.69 -0.34 3.46
N ASP A 40 15.66 -1.03 3.98
CA ASP A 40 15.21 -2.32 3.44
C ASP A 40 14.18 -2.20 2.30
N GLY A 41 13.96 -0.99 1.77
CA GLY A 41 12.93 -0.75 0.75
C GLY A 41 11.53 -0.53 1.32
N LYS A 42 11.37 -0.51 2.65
CA LYS A 42 10.07 -0.47 3.31
C LYS A 42 9.86 0.80 4.13
N TRP A 43 8.66 1.33 3.99
CA TRP A 43 8.13 2.42 4.80
C TRP A 43 7.06 1.86 5.72
N THR A 44 7.18 2.15 7.02
CA THR A 44 6.13 1.86 7.98
C THR A 44 5.29 3.11 8.19
N VAL A 45 3.98 2.99 7.94
CA VAL A 45 3.02 4.08 8.09
C VAL A 45 1.86 3.64 8.96
N MET A 46 1.42 4.53 9.85
CA MET A 46 0.18 4.32 10.61
C MET A 46 -0.95 5.09 9.93
N VAL A 47 -1.95 4.33 9.50
CA VAL A 47 -3.14 4.85 8.83
C VAL A 47 -4.39 4.32 9.52
N LYS A 48 -5.43 5.13 9.52
CA LYS A 48 -6.81 4.72 9.80
C LYS A 48 -7.52 4.55 8.46
N LEU A 49 -8.02 3.34 8.20
CA LEU A 49 -8.81 3.06 7.00
C LEU A 49 -10.17 3.75 7.10
N LYS A 50 -10.70 4.20 5.96
CA LYS A 50 -12.04 4.81 5.89
C LYS A 50 -13.09 3.70 5.91
N GLU A 51 -14.26 4.00 6.44
CA GLU A 51 -15.41 3.10 6.35
C GLU A 51 -16.07 3.26 4.98
N ASP A 52 -16.47 2.14 4.38
CA ASP A 52 -17.21 2.13 3.11
C ASP A 52 -18.42 1.19 3.25
N PRO A 53 -19.65 1.72 3.32
CA PRO A 53 -20.85 0.89 3.50
C PRO A 53 -21.12 -0.04 2.30
N ALA A 54 -20.51 0.17 1.14
CA ALA A 54 -20.65 -0.68 -0.03
C ALA A 54 -19.73 -1.92 0.02
N ALA A 55 -18.63 -1.86 0.79
CA ALA A 55 -17.69 -2.96 0.93
C ALA A 55 -18.24 -4.04 1.88
N PRO A 56 -18.00 -5.33 1.62
CA PRO A 56 -18.55 -6.44 2.42
C PRO A 56 -18.08 -6.43 3.89
N ASP A 57 -16.88 -5.91 4.16
CA ASP A 57 -16.34 -5.75 5.51
C ASP A 57 -16.47 -4.31 6.05
N ARG A 58 -17.16 -3.44 5.30
CA ARG A 58 -17.39 -2.03 5.58
C ARG A 58 -16.13 -1.17 5.60
N ILE A 59 -15.04 -1.61 4.97
CA ILE A 59 -13.76 -0.92 4.96
C ILE A 59 -13.38 -0.54 3.53
N HIS A 60 -13.01 0.72 3.32
CA HIS A 60 -12.36 1.16 2.09
C HIS A 60 -10.89 0.71 2.11
N HIS A 61 -10.59 -0.34 1.36
CA HIS A 61 -9.23 -0.84 1.21
C HIS A 61 -8.46 -0.09 0.11
N PRO A 62 -7.27 0.46 0.40
CA PRO A 62 -6.36 0.90 -0.66
C PRO A 62 -5.91 -0.29 -1.52
N PRO A 63 -5.56 -0.04 -2.80
CA PRO A 63 -5.10 -1.10 -3.69
C PRO A 63 -3.77 -1.68 -3.19
N SER A 64 -3.61 -3.01 -3.31
CA SER A 64 -2.41 -3.71 -2.87
C SER A 64 -1.16 -3.32 -3.67
N SER A 65 -1.34 -2.97 -4.95
CA SER A 65 -0.30 -2.49 -5.86
C SER A 65 -0.68 -1.11 -6.37
N PHE A 66 0.29 -0.21 -6.45
CA PHE A 66 0.11 1.16 -6.92
C PHE A 66 1.38 1.64 -7.63
N SER A 67 1.29 2.79 -8.30
CA SER A 67 2.46 3.43 -8.94
C SER A 67 2.54 4.87 -8.47
N LEU A 68 3.72 5.30 -8.02
CA LEU A 68 4.05 6.70 -7.75
C LEU A 68 4.85 7.21 -8.94
N GLY A 69 4.16 7.79 -9.93
CA GLY A 69 4.79 8.16 -11.19
C GLY A 69 5.28 6.91 -11.95
N LEU A 70 6.60 6.82 -12.17
CA LEU A 70 7.26 5.68 -12.83
C LEU A 70 7.66 4.57 -11.85
N ASP A 71 7.55 4.81 -10.54
CA ASP A 71 7.98 3.88 -9.51
C ASP A 71 6.82 2.99 -9.05
N PRO A 72 6.82 1.68 -9.38
CA PRO A 72 5.82 0.77 -8.85
C PRO A 72 6.04 0.53 -7.36
N GLY A 73 4.96 0.34 -6.63
CA GLY A 73 4.95 0.07 -5.20
C GLY A 73 3.86 -0.94 -4.85
N TYR A 74 4.01 -1.56 -3.68
CA TYR A 74 2.97 -2.40 -3.12
C TYR A 74 2.83 -2.15 -1.63
N LEU A 75 1.61 -2.27 -1.11
CA LEU A 75 1.31 -2.11 0.30
C LEU A 75 0.62 -3.35 0.83
N TYR A 76 0.88 -3.65 2.10
CA TYR A 76 0.24 -4.74 2.80
C TYR A 76 -0.03 -4.39 4.27
N TYR A 77 -1.12 -4.94 4.77
CA TYR A 77 -1.54 -4.79 6.17
C TYR A 77 -2.43 -5.95 6.58
N ARG A 78 -2.63 -6.09 7.90
CA ARG A 78 -3.48 -7.14 8.46
C ARG A 78 -4.92 -6.99 7.97
N ARG A 79 -5.53 -8.10 7.59
CA ARG A 79 -6.91 -8.18 7.07
C ARG A 79 -7.12 -7.52 5.71
N GLN A 80 -6.05 -7.20 4.97
CA GLN A 80 -6.18 -6.79 3.58
C GLN A 80 -6.85 -7.91 2.77
N PRO A 81 -7.85 -7.60 1.93
CA PRO A 81 -8.50 -8.59 1.09
C PRO A 81 -7.49 -9.17 0.09
N LYS A 82 -7.60 -10.47 -0.16
CA LYS A 82 -6.78 -11.15 -1.18
C LYS A 82 -7.32 -10.81 -2.56
N LEU A 83 -6.85 -9.70 -3.10
CA LEU A 83 -7.16 -9.23 -4.44
C LEU A 83 -6.05 -9.62 -5.41
N CYS A 84 -6.40 -9.83 -6.68
CA CYS A 84 -5.44 -10.08 -7.74
C CYS A 84 -4.55 -8.84 -7.96
N ASN A 85 -3.24 -9.02 -7.94
CA ASN A 85 -2.27 -7.91 -8.13
C ASN A 85 -2.28 -7.29 -9.54
N LYS A 86 -3.01 -7.88 -10.51
CA LYS A 86 -3.14 -7.32 -11.87
C LYS A 86 -4.40 -6.47 -12.03
N CYS A 87 -5.55 -7.00 -11.61
CA CYS A 87 -6.86 -6.39 -11.88
C CYS A 87 -7.62 -5.96 -10.62
N SER A 88 -7.04 -6.17 -9.43
CA SER A 88 -7.62 -5.84 -8.13
C SER A 88 -8.97 -6.52 -7.84
N LYS A 89 -9.31 -7.60 -8.55
CA LYS A 89 -10.52 -8.39 -8.30
C LYS A 89 -10.25 -9.55 -7.34
N PRO A 90 -11.23 -9.91 -6.48
CA PRO A 90 -11.12 -11.09 -5.63
C PRO A 90 -11.25 -12.39 -6.43
N GLY A 91 -10.88 -13.50 -5.81
CA GLY A 91 -11.20 -14.85 -6.29
C GLY A 91 -10.17 -15.52 -7.20
N HIS A 92 -9.09 -14.83 -7.59
CA HIS A 92 -7.98 -15.42 -8.37
C HIS A 92 -6.64 -14.74 -8.08
N THR A 93 -5.54 -15.40 -8.46
CA THR A 93 -4.19 -14.84 -8.35
C THR A 93 -3.74 -14.20 -9.65
N ALA A 94 -2.63 -13.45 -9.63
CA ALA A 94 -2.05 -12.87 -10.85
C ALA A 94 -1.66 -13.92 -11.92
N LYS A 95 -1.43 -15.18 -11.52
CA LYS A 95 -1.14 -16.30 -12.42
C LYS A 95 -2.37 -16.74 -13.22
N ASP A 96 -3.54 -16.72 -12.59
CA ASP A 96 -4.82 -17.15 -13.16
C ASP A 96 -5.64 -15.98 -13.72
N CYS A 97 -5.03 -14.79 -13.81
CA CYS A 97 -5.71 -13.59 -14.30
C CYS A 97 -5.79 -13.60 -15.83
N THR A 98 -7.01 -13.48 -16.35
CA THR A 98 -7.32 -13.47 -17.78
C THR A 98 -7.54 -12.05 -18.34
N VAL A 99 -7.28 -11.02 -17.53
CA VAL A 99 -7.34 -9.61 -17.91
C VAL A 99 -6.07 -9.23 -18.66
#